data_AF-A5Z2Y7-F1
#
_entry.id   AF-A5Z2Y7-F1
#
_cell.length_a   1.000
_cell.length_b   1.000
_cell.length_c   1.000
_cell.angle_alpha   90.00
_cell.angle_beta   90.00
_cell.angle_gamma   90.00
#
_symmetry.space_group_name_H-M   'P 1'
#
loop_
_entity.id
_entity.type
_entity.pdbx_description
1 polymer ?
#
loop_
_entity_poly.entity_id
_entity_poly.type
_entity_poly.pdbx_seq_one_letter_code
_entity_poly.pdbx_strand_id
1 'polypeptide(L)'
;MKVIKEFVHEYLEAITRKYMHFITYRPIHGHIIWNSVRFTDGYKYHYKKGDWEKDIQPRIDRICEKYNLSTLDKSIKKTDKREWDVLKNGPFIWNEQIKQDIEACVLRASDYSMFLQMLEAEGYEIKQGKYLAVKPPGMERFRRTKTLGQGYGIDELKERIVKENLNTYRSNQIVRSPRVRRFKSKKVRKTRMTGLQRQYFREMYRLGKIRKQPYSQVWKYRKDVKKFKLLQKQYLFLAKYDVTDVEQISDVQKDLRKQGVSIA
;
A
#
# COMPACT_ATOMS: atom_id res chain seq x y z
N MET A 1 13.58 23.33 -31.07
CA MET A 1 12.59 23.66 -32.12
C MET A 1 12.93 23.13 -33.52
N LYS A 2 14.18 22.79 -33.85
CA LYS A 2 14.56 22.29 -35.20
C LYS A 2 13.93 20.92 -35.54
N VAL A 3 13.89 20.00 -34.59
CA VAL A 3 13.28 18.65 -34.71
C VAL A 3 11.84 18.70 -35.21
N ILE A 4 10.98 19.50 -34.56
CA ILE A 4 9.54 19.52 -34.88
C ILE A 4 9.30 20.13 -36.27
N LYS A 5 10.08 21.15 -36.64
CA LYS A 5 10.01 21.76 -37.99
C LYS A 5 10.39 20.75 -39.07
N GLU A 6 11.47 20.00 -38.85
CA GLU A 6 11.94 18.98 -39.79
C GLU A 6 10.95 17.81 -39.90
N PHE A 7 10.38 17.36 -38.78
CA PHE A 7 9.36 16.32 -38.78
C PHE A 7 8.11 16.73 -39.57
N VAL A 8 7.65 17.98 -39.41
CA VAL A 8 6.49 18.48 -40.15
C VAL A 8 6.78 18.58 -41.64
N HIS A 9 7.95 19.07 -42.03
CA HIS A 9 8.33 19.13 -43.43
C HIS A 9 8.36 17.73 -44.04
N GLU A 10 8.95 16.77 -43.35
CA GLU A 10 9.10 15.41 -43.89
C GLU A 10 7.78 14.61 -43.93
N TYR A 11 6.98 14.69 -42.86
CA TYR A 11 5.78 13.87 -42.71
C TYR A 11 4.53 14.55 -43.27
N LEU A 12 4.32 15.83 -42.96
CA LEU A 12 3.06 16.52 -43.25
C LEU A 12 3.06 17.24 -44.59
N GLU A 13 4.20 17.57 -45.21
CA GLU A 13 4.19 18.21 -46.53
C GLU A 13 3.65 17.28 -47.63
N ALA A 14 3.85 15.98 -47.48
CA ALA A 14 3.22 14.96 -48.31
C ALA A 14 1.69 14.91 -48.14
N ILE A 15 1.18 15.32 -46.97
CA ILE A 15 -0.21 15.12 -46.55
C ILE A 15 -1.02 16.41 -46.69
N THR A 16 -0.47 17.57 -46.33
CA THR A 16 -1.15 18.88 -46.33
C THR A 16 -0.21 20.05 -46.60
N ARG A 17 -0.69 21.04 -47.38
CA ARG A 17 0.08 22.20 -47.82
C ARG A 17 -0.06 23.47 -46.95
N LYS A 18 -0.93 23.54 -45.93
CA LYS A 18 -1.15 24.81 -45.19
C LYS A 18 -1.56 24.68 -43.72
N TYR A 19 -0.89 25.55 -42.94
CA TYR A 19 -1.03 25.95 -41.53
C TYR A 19 -0.55 24.96 -40.47
N MET A 20 0.54 25.37 -39.82
CA MET A 20 1.08 24.79 -38.61
C MET A 20 1.22 25.89 -37.56
N HIS A 21 0.61 25.70 -36.39
CA HIS A 21 0.88 26.50 -35.20
C HIS A 21 1.71 25.66 -34.23
N PHE A 22 2.83 26.22 -33.78
CA PHE A 22 3.59 25.68 -32.66
C PHE A 22 3.26 26.49 -31.42
N ILE A 23 2.85 25.82 -30.35
CA ILE A 23 2.74 26.42 -29.03
C ILE A 23 3.70 25.66 -28.12
N THR A 24 4.66 26.37 -27.54
CA THR A 24 5.62 25.81 -26.57
C THR A 24 5.34 26.39 -25.19
N TYR A 25 5.03 25.52 -24.22
CA TYR A 25 5.05 25.88 -22.80
C TYR A 25 6.21 25.16 -22.11
N ARG A 26 6.56 25.57 -20.88
CA ARG A 26 7.47 24.80 -20.01
C ARG A 26 6.63 23.78 -19.22
N PRO A 27 7.01 22.49 -19.15
CA PRO A 27 8.22 21.84 -19.69
C PRO A 27 8.20 21.71 -21.23
N ILE A 28 9.37 21.61 -21.88
CA ILE A 28 9.51 21.67 -23.35
C ILE A 28 8.64 20.62 -24.05
N HIS A 29 7.50 21.04 -24.59
CA HIS A 29 6.62 20.27 -25.47
C HIS A 29 6.15 21.14 -26.63
N GLY A 30 5.74 20.52 -27.74
CA GLY A 30 5.19 21.21 -28.89
C GLY A 30 3.90 20.53 -29.35
N HIS A 31 2.88 21.34 -29.62
CA HIS A 31 1.68 20.88 -30.30
C HIS A 31 1.84 21.07 -31.81
N ILE A 32 1.43 20.07 -32.59
CA ILE A 32 1.34 20.14 -34.05
C ILE A 32 -0.13 20.03 -34.42
N ILE A 33 -0.64 21.05 -35.10
CA ILE A 33 -2.02 21.11 -35.59
C ILE A 33 -1.94 21.22 -37.11
N TRP A 34 -2.62 20.33 -37.82
CA TRP A 34 -2.72 20.34 -39.28
C TRP A 34 -4.15 20.02 -39.72
N ASN A 35 -4.50 20.40 -40.95
CA ASN A 35 -5.79 20.04 -41.52
C ASN A 35 -5.79 18.55 -41.92
N SER A 36 -6.83 17.79 -41.60
CA SER A 36 -6.91 16.40 -42.05
C SER A 36 -7.23 16.25 -43.54
N VAL A 37 -7.73 17.30 -44.21
CA VAL A 37 -8.11 17.26 -45.62
C VAL A 37 -7.19 18.15 -46.45
N ARG A 38 -6.66 17.58 -47.53
CA ARG A 38 -5.81 18.29 -48.49
C ARG A 38 -6.67 19.13 -49.43
N PHE A 39 -6.37 20.43 -49.51
CA PHE A 39 -7.14 21.37 -50.33
C PHE A 39 -7.01 21.13 -51.85
N THR A 40 -5.93 20.51 -52.32
CA THR A 40 -5.68 20.36 -53.76
C THR A 40 -6.51 19.26 -54.42
N ASP A 41 -6.80 18.18 -53.71
CA ASP A 41 -7.48 16.99 -54.26
C ASP A 41 -8.57 16.40 -53.35
N GLY A 42 -8.81 17.01 -52.18
CA GLY A 42 -9.79 16.53 -51.21
C GLY A 42 -9.37 15.27 -50.44
N TYR A 43 -8.12 14.82 -50.56
CA TYR A 43 -7.67 13.63 -49.83
C TYR A 43 -7.73 13.84 -48.31
N LYS A 44 -8.39 12.92 -47.61
CA LYS A 44 -8.50 12.92 -46.14
C LYS A 44 -7.47 11.98 -45.53
N TYR A 45 -6.58 12.54 -44.71
CA TYR A 45 -5.65 11.79 -43.89
C TYR A 45 -6.38 10.78 -43.01
N HIS A 46 -5.99 9.52 -43.12
CA HIS A 46 -6.56 8.42 -42.36
C HIS A 46 -5.45 7.66 -41.63
N TYR A 47 -5.38 7.84 -40.32
CA TYR A 47 -4.46 7.10 -39.46
C TYR A 47 -4.92 5.64 -39.30
N LYS A 48 -4.09 4.68 -39.71
CA LYS A 48 -4.32 3.24 -39.49
C LYS A 48 -3.53 2.77 -38.29
N LYS A 49 -4.09 1.79 -37.58
CA LYS A 49 -3.42 1.17 -36.42
C LYS A 49 -2.11 0.52 -36.88
N GLY A 50 -0.99 1.05 -36.40
CA GLY A 50 0.35 0.60 -36.75
C GLY A 50 1.16 1.60 -37.59
N ASP A 51 0.53 2.67 -38.11
CA ASP A 51 1.25 3.73 -38.85
C ASP A 51 2.26 4.45 -37.95
N TRP A 52 1.99 4.54 -36.65
CA TRP A 52 2.95 5.05 -35.68
C TRP A 52 4.25 4.25 -35.68
N GLU A 53 4.17 2.93 -35.48
CA GLU A 53 5.34 2.06 -35.36
C GLU A 53 6.07 1.88 -36.70
N LYS A 54 5.34 1.86 -37.81
CA LYS A 54 5.90 1.58 -39.14
C LYS A 54 6.45 2.81 -39.86
N ASP A 55 5.85 3.98 -39.68
CA ASP A 55 6.13 5.16 -40.50
C ASP A 55 6.50 6.39 -39.67
N ILE A 56 5.74 6.73 -38.64
CA ILE A 56 5.96 7.97 -37.88
C ILE A 56 7.17 7.86 -36.94
N GLN A 57 7.24 6.81 -36.13
CA GLN A 57 8.29 6.60 -35.14
C GLN A 57 9.70 6.51 -35.77
N PRO A 58 9.92 5.73 -36.86
CA PRO A 58 11.24 5.68 -37.50
C PRO A 58 11.73 7.04 -38.02
N ARG A 59 10.81 7.90 -38.51
CA ARG A 59 11.15 9.25 -38.97
C ARG A 59 11.55 10.15 -37.80
N ILE A 60 10.79 10.10 -36.71
CA ILE A 60 11.10 10.86 -35.48
C ILE A 60 12.45 10.42 -34.91
N ASP A 61 12.69 9.11 -34.78
CA ASP A 61 13.94 8.57 -34.26
C ASP A 61 15.14 9.05 -35.08
N ARG A 62 15.05 8.97 -36.42
CA ARG A 62 16.11 9.47 -37.31
C ARG A 62 16.37 10.97 -37.17
N ILE A 63 15.32 11.78 -37.02
CA ILE A 63 15.47 13.23 -36.80
C ILE A 63 16.09 13.49 -35.42
N CYS A 64 15.67 12.77 -34.38
CA CYS A 64 16.26 12.88 -33.05
C CYS A 64 17.75 12.51 -33.04
N GLU A 65 18.15 11.42 -33.71
CA GLU A 65 19.56 11.03 -33.88
C GLU A 65 20.38 12.12 -34.57
N LYS A 66 19.86 12.70 -35.65
CA LYS A 66 20.51 13.80 -36.38
C LYS A 66 20.81 15.01 -35.48
N TYR A 67 19.97 15.26 -34.47
CA TYR A 67 20.15 16.35 -33.51
C TYR A 67 20.77 15.92 -32.18
N ASN A 68 21.34 14.71 -32.08
CA ASN A 68 21.92 14.14 -30.85
C ASN A 68 20.94 14.12 -29.67
N LEU A 69 19.67 13.79 -29.93
CA LEU A 69 18.63 13.59 -28.92
C LEU A 69 18.38 12.11 -28.69
N SER A 70 17.94 11.76 -27.49
CA SER A 70 17.55 10.39 -27.15
C SER A 70 16.38 9.91 -28.03
N THR A 71 16.51 8.72 -28.61
CA THR A 71 15.46 8.03 -29.35
C THR A 71 14.54 7.24 -28.44
N LEU A 72 13.34 6.92 -28.92
CA LEU A 72 12.40 6.10 -28.15
C LEU A 72 12.82 4.63 -28.24
N ASP A 73 13.00 3.99 -27.10
CA ASP A 73 13.33 2.57 -27.04
C ASP A 73 12.19 1.73 -27.67
N LYS A 74 12.51 1.03 -28.76
CA LYS A 74 11.60 0.08 -29.44
C LYS A 74 11.22 -1.13 -28.56
N SER A 75 11.87 -1.25 -27.39
CA SER A 75 11.82 -2.40 -26.49
C SER A 75 10.67 -2.38 -25.49
N ILE A 76 9.81 -1.36 -25.48
CA ILE A 76 8.56 -1.40 -24.71
C ILE A 76 7.60 -2.34 -25.44
N LYS A 77 7.89 -3.64 -25.34
CA LYS A 77 6.93 -4.72 -25.59
C LYS A 77 5.65 -4.27 -24.91
N LYS A 78 4.54 -4.26 -25.67
CA LYS A 78 3.18 -4.05 -25.15
C LYS A 78 3.13 -4.60 -23.74
N THR A 79 3.05 -3.70 -22.78
CA THR A 79 2.95 -4.07 -21.38
C THR A 79 1.78 -5.03 -21.29
N ASP A 80 2.07 -6.22 -20.78
CA ASP A 80 1.11 -7.31 -20.67
C ASP A 80 -0.20 -6.74 -20.13
N LYS A 81 -1.35 -7.18 -20.63
CA LYS A 81 -2.69 -6.73 -20.19
C LYS A 81 -2.81 -6.54 -18.66
N ARG A 82 -2.04 -7.34 -17.91
CA ARG A 82 -1.81 -7.23 -16.46
C ARG A 82 -1.43 -5.84 -15.96
N GLU A 83 -0.55 -5.12 -16.63
CA GLU A 83 -0.14 -3.77 -16.18
C GLU A 83 -1.25 -2.74 -16.41
N TRP A 84 -2.04 -2.89 -17.46
CA TRP A 84 -3.18 -2.01 -17.72
C TRP A 84 -4.30 -2.18 -16.67
N ASP A 85 -4.52 -3.42 -16.21
CA ASP A 85 -5.45 -3.72 -15.11
C ASP A 85 -4.97 -3.12 -13.77
N VAL A 86 -3.66 -3.12 -13.51
CA VAL A 86 -3.04 -2.48 -12.32
C VAL A 86 -3.14 -0.95 -12.38
N LEU A 87 -2.96 -0.37 -13.58
CA LEU A 87 -3.02 1.07 -13.78
C LEU A 87 -4.45 1.63 -13.61
N LYS A 88 -5.48 0.89 -14.04
CA LYS A 88 -6.87 1.34 -14.00
C LYS A 88 -7.56 1.12 -12.64
N ASN A 89 -7.18 0.08 -11.91
CA ASN A 89 -7.88 -0.36 -10.68
C ASN A 89 -7.03 -0.29 -9.40
N GLY A 90 -5.78 0.17 -9.47
CA GLY A 90 -4.83 0.13 -8.34
C GLY A 90 -4.20 -1.26 -8.14
N PRO A 91 -3.22 -1.38 -7.23
CA PRO A 91 -2.54 -2.66 -6.97
C PRO A 91 -3.55 -3.73 -6.52
N PHE A 92 -3.32 -4.94 -7.02
CA PHE A 92 -4.26 -6.06 -7.08
C PHE A 92 -4.62 -6.65 -5.70
N ILE A 93 -5.53 -6.01 -4.95
CA ILE A 93 -5.88 -6.38 -3.55
C ILE A 93 -6.42 -7.82 -3.43
N TRP A 94 -7.21 -8.30 -4.40
CA TRP A 94 -7.89 -9.59 -4.26
C TRP A 94 -6.96 -10.81 -4.23
N ASN A 95 -5.89 -10.87 -5.04
CA ASN A 95 -5.00 -12.04 -4.97
C ASN A 95 -4.23 -12.09 -3.65
N GLU A 96 -3.79 -10.94 -3.15
CA GLU A 96 -3.07 -10.87 -1.88
C GLU A 96 -4.01 -11.17 -0.71
N GLN A 97 -5.23 -10.64 -0.74
CA GLN A 97 -6.26 -10.93 0.26
C GLN A 97 -6.61 -12.42 0.29
N ILE A 98 -6.93 -13.01 -0.87
CA ILE A 98 -7.26 -14.44 -0.98
C ILE A 98 -6.08 -15.30 -0.49
N LYS A 99 -4.84 -14.91 -0.80
CA LYS A 99 -3.66 -15.60 -0.25
C LYS A 99 -3.62 -15.51 1.26
N GLN A 100 -3.71 -14.30 1.82
CA GLN A 100 -3.67 -14.10 3.27
C GLN A 100 -4.76 -14.89 4.00
N ASP A 101 -5.98 -14.90 3.48
CA ASP A 101 -7.10 -15.65 4.06
C ASP A 101 -6.84 -17.16 3.98
N ILE A 102 -6.36 -17.66 2.83
CA ILE A 102 -5.97 -19.08 2.68
C ILE A 102 -4.86 -19.45 3.66
N GLU A 103 -3.80 -18.65 3.78
CA GLU A 103 -2.70 -18.89 4.72
C GLU A 103 -3.23 -18.92 6.17
N ALA A 104 -4.13 -18.00 6.52
CA ALA A 104 -4.74 -17.92 7.84
C ALA A 104 -5.65 -19.12 8.15
N CYS A 105 -6.31 -19.70 7.14
CA CYS A 105 -7.10 -20.93 7.27
C CYS A 105 -6.20 -22.17 7.35
N VAL A 106 -5.14 -22.26 6.52
CA VAL A 106 -4.17 -23.38 6.54
C VAL A 106 -3.51 -23.49 7.91
N LEU A 107 -3.14 -22.37 8.53
CA LEU A 107 -2.51 -22.36 9.86
C LEU A 107 -3.42 -22.80 11.01
N ARG A 108 -4.74 -22.77 10.82
CA ARG A 108 -5.73 -23.07 11.87
C ARG A 108 -6.43 -24.41 11.65
N ALA A 109 -6.51 -24.88 10.41
CA ALA A 109 -7.18 -26.11 10.08
C ALA A 109 -6.33 -27.32 10.49
N SER A 110 -6.96 -28.33 11.08
CA SER A 110 -6.31 -29.61 11.36
C SER A 110 -6.35 -30.55 10.15
N ASP A 111 -7.40 -30.42 9.33
CA ASP A 111 -7.69 -31.26 8.18
C ASP A 111 -8.22 -30.45 6.99
N TYR A 112 -8.13 -31.00 5.78
CA TYR A 112 -8.61 -30.34 4.57
C TYR A 112 -10.12 -30.03 4.60
N SER A 113 -10.92 -30.90 5.23
CA SER A 113 -12.36 -30.64 5.42
C SER A 113 -12.61 -29.41 6.28
N MET A 114 -11.85 -29.28 7.39
CA MET A 114 -11.93 -28.14 8.28
C MET A 114 -11.48 -26.85 7.57
N PHE A 115 -10.43 -26.91 6.75
CA PHE A 115 -9.98 -25.79 5.93
C PHE A 115 -11.09 -25.23 5.02
N LEU A 116 -11.86 -26.11 4.37
CA LEU A 116 -12.97 -25.70 3.50
C LEU A 116 -14.10 -25.04 4.31
N GLN A 117 -14.48 -25.61 5.45
CA GLN A 117 -15.48 -25.03 6.33
C GLN A 117 -15.05 -23.66 6.85
N MET A 118 -13.77 -23.48 7.17
CA MET A 118 -13.24 -22.20 7.62
C MET A 118 -13.29 -21.13 6.53
N LEU A 119 -12.98 -21.48 5.28
CA LEU A 119 -13.13 -20.55 4.16
C LEU A 119 -14.59 -20.17 3.92
N GLU A 120 -15.53 -21.13 4.01
CA GLU A 120 -16.97 -20.84 3.92
C GLU A 120 -17.43 -19.91 5.06
N ALA A 121 -16.91 -20.11 6.27
CA ALA A 121 -17.21 -19.25 7.42
C ALA A 121 -16.69 -17.80 7.26
N GLU A 122 -15.57 -17.60 6.56
CA GLU A 122 -15.05 -16.28 6.17
C GLU A 122 -15.86 -15.65 5.00
N GLY A 123 -16.88 -16.34 4.50
CA GLY A 123 -17.80 -15.85 3.47
C GLY A 123 -17.38 -16.18 2.04
N TYR A 124 -16.47 -17.14 1.84
CA TYR A 124 -16.08 -17.60 0.51
C TYR A 124 -17.08 -18.60 -0.06
N GLU A 125 -17.44 -18.41 -1.33
CA GLU A 125 -18.09 -19.47 -2.11
C GLU A 125 -17.01 -20.41 -2.68
N ILE A 126 -17.16 -21.72 -2.44
CA ILE A 126 -16.18 -22.73 -2.85
C ILE A 126 -16.76 -23.65 -3.93
N LYS A 127 -15.97 -23.94 -4.96
CA LYS A 127 -16.23 -25.01 -5.93
C LYS A 127 -15.08 -25.98 -5.95
N GLN A 128 -15.39 -27.24 -5.67
CA GLN A 128 -14.44 -28.34 -5.69
C GLN A 128 -14.58 -29.12 -7.00
N GLY A 129 -13.45 -29.40 -7.65
CA GLY A 129 -13.34 -30.19 -8.87
C GLY A 129 -11.89 -30.59 -9.06
N LYS A 130 -11.38 -30.64 -10.30
CA LYS A 130 -9.94 -30.85 -10.55
C LYS A 130 -9.04 -29.81 -9.86
N TYR A 131 -9.56 -28.61 -9.63
CA TYR A 131 -8.90 -27.52 -8.92
C TYR A 131 -9.85 -26.90 -7.91
N LEU A 132 -9.31 -26.41 -6.80
CA LEU A 132 -10.07 -25.63 -5.83
C LEU A 132 -10.30 -24.23 -6.42
N ALA A 133 -11.57 -23.83 -6.52
CA ALA A 133 -11.95 -22.50 -6.95
C ALA A 133 -12.69 -21.78 -5.82
N VAL A 134 -12.23 -20.57 -5.49
CA VAL A 134 -12.73 -19.75 -4.38
C VAL A 134 -13.22 -18.41 -4.91
N LYS A 135 -14.26 -17.86 -4.30
CA LYS A 135 -14.80 -16.54 -4.62
C LYS A 135 -15.07 -15.79 -3.31
N PRO A 136 -14.28 -14.76 -2.99
CA PRO A 136 -14.52 -13.93 -1.82
C PRO A 136 -15.80 -13.08 -1.98
N PRO A 137 -16.38 -12.61 -0.86
CA PRO A 137 -17.54 -11.74 -0.90
C PRO A 137 -17.22 -10.44 -1.64
N GLY A 138 -18.00 -10.10 -2.66
CA GLY A 138 -17.78 -8.91 -3.50
C GLY A 138 -16.97 -9.15 -4.77
N MET A 139 -16.47 -10.36 -5.01
CA MET A 139 -15.87 -10.74 -6.29
C MET A 139 -16.88 -11.44 -7.19
N GLU A 140 -17.00 -11.02 -8.46
CA GLU A 140 -18.02 -11.58 -9.37
C GLU A 140 -17.72 -13.00 -9.86
N ARG A 141 -16.44 -13.37 -9.97
CA ARG A 141 -16.00 -14.61 -10.62
C ARG A 141 -15.19 -15.50 -9.68
N PHE A 142 -15.35 -16.80 -9.83
CA PHE A 142 -14.51 -17.79 -9.15
C PHE A 142 -13.05 -17.71 -9.62
N ARG A 143 -12.13 -17.79 -8.66
CA ARG A 143 -10.69 -17.82 -8.89
C ARG A 143 -10.14 -19.18 -8.50
N ARG A 144 -9.36 -19.82 -9.38
CA ARG A 144 -8.67 -21.09 -9.04
C ARG A 144 -7.47 -20.81 -8.17
N THR A 145 -7.31 -21.53 -7.06
CA THR A 145 -6.19 -21.36 -6.12
C THR A 145 -4.83 -21.62 -6.77
N LYS A 146 -4.76 -22.58 -7.71
CA LYS A 146 -3.56 -22.83 -8.54
C LYS A 146 -3.03 -21.58 -9.26
N THR A 147 -3.88 -20.60 -9.56
CA THR A 147 -3.45 -19.35 -10.23
C THR A 147 -2.80 -18.35 -9.29
N LEU A 148 -2.84 -18.58 -7.97
CA LEU A 148 -2.24 -17.73 -6.95
C LEU A 148 -0.71 -17.94 -6.87
N GLY A 149 -0.21 -19.11 -7.29
CA GLY A 149 1.21 -19.44 -7.31
C GLY A 149 1.46 -20.91 -6.96
N GLN A 150 2.73 -21.24 -6.78
CA GLN A 150 3.17 -22.52 -6.24
C GLN A 150 2.79 -22.63 -4.76
N GLY A 151 2.40 -23.81 -4.29
CA GLY A 151 1.97 -24.04 -2.90
C GLY A 151 0.48 -23.80 -2.62
N TYR A 152 -0.31 -23.57 -3.67
CA TYR A 152 -1.78 -23.35 -3.61
C TYR A 152 -2.59 -24.40 -4.40
N GLY A 153 -1.95 -25.47 -4.88
CA GLY A 153 -2.64 -26.66 -5.39
C GLY A 153 -3.38 -27.42 -4.30
N ILE A 154 -4.36 -28.26 -4.66
CA ILE A 154 -5.12 -29.05 -3.67
C ILE A 154 -4.18 -29.96 -2.88
N ASP A 155 -3.32 -30.71 -3.58
CA ASP A 155 -2.41 -31.68 -2.93
C ASP A 155 -1.35 -30.97 -2.08
N GLU A 156 -0.81 -29.86 -2.59
CA GLU A 156 0.13 -29.01 -1.84
C GLU A 156 -0.54 -28.43 -0.58
N LEU A 157 -1.77 -27.93 -0.67
CA LEU A 157 -2.51 -27.41 0.49
C LEU A 157 -2.79 -28.50 1.52
N LYS A 158 -3.15 -29.71 1.09
CA LYS A 158 -3.33 -30.87 2.00
C LYS A 158 -2.04 -31.20 2.73
N GLU A 159 -0.91 -31.22 2.03
CA GLU A 159 0.39 -31.44 2.67
C GLU A 159 0.76 -30.33 3.65
N ARG A 160 0.48 -29.06 3.28
CA ARG A 160 0.78 -27.90 4.12
C ARG A 160 -0.05 -27.88 5.40
N ILE A 161 -1.33 -28.24 5.34
CA ILE A 161 -2.20 -28.33 6.52
C ILE A 161 -1.64 -29.32 7.55
N VAL A 162 -1.09 -30.46 7.10
CA VAL A 162 -0.51 -31.46 8.02
C VAL A 162 0.86 -31.04 8.55
N LYS A 163 1.68 -30.38 7.72
CA LYS A 163 3.08 -30.01 8.05
C LYS A 163 3.19 -28.69 8.82
N GLU A 164 2.36 -27.71 8.51
CA GLU A 164 2.45 -26.34 9.03
C GLU A 164 1.59 -26.20 10.29
N ASN A 165 2.25 -26.00 11.43
CA ASN A 165 1.59 -25.67 12.69
C ASN A 165 1.91 -24.24 13.12
N LEU A 166 1.01 -23.63 13.89
CA LEU A 166 1.17 -22.29 14.48
C LEU A 166 2.53 -22.08 15.18
N ASN A 167 3.10 -23.14 15.77
CA ASN A 167 4.40 -23.11 16.43
C ASN A 167 5.56 -22.97 15.43
N THR A 168 5.50 -23.67 14.30
CA THR A 168 6.50 -23.62 13.22
C THR A 168 6.47 -22.27 12.49
N TYR A 169 5.27 -21.69 12.33
CA TYR A 169 5.12 -20.37 11.69
C TYR A 169 5.71 -19.24 12.56
N ARG A 170 5.48 -19.31 13.88
CA ARG A 170 6.02 -18.34 14.85
C ARG A 170 7.54 -18.33 14.92
N SER A 171 8.23 -19.47 14.79
CA SER A 171 9.69 -19.51 14.81
C SER A 171 10.32 -18.86 13.58
N ASN A 172 9.68 -18.97 12.42
CA ASN A 172 10.22 -18.51 11.13
C ASN A 172 9.99 -17.01 10.87
N GLN A 173 9.05 -16.37 11.56
CA GLN A 173 8.75 -14.93 11.43
C GLN A 173 9.37 -14.03 12.51
N ILE A 174 10.26 -14.53 13.36
CA ILE A 174 11.00 -13.69 14.32
C ILE A 174 12.10 -12.90 13.59
N VAL A 175 11.71 -12.09 12.60
CA VAL A 175 12.44 -10.87 12.28
C VAL A 175 12.18 -9.96 13.47
N ARG A 176 13.08 -9.98 14.45
CA ARG A 176 13.03 -9.10 15.62
C ARG A 176 12.66 -7.70 15.13
N SER A 177 11.43 -7.24 15.42
CA SER A 177 10.98 -5.94 14.94
C SER A 177 12.03 -4.92 15.36
N PRO A 178 12.55 -4.08 14.44
CA PRO A 178 13.60 -3.14 14.77
C PRO A 178 13.13 -2.32 15.97
N ARG A 179 13.86 -2.43 17.09
CA ARG A 179 13.53 -1.68 18.29
C ARG A 179 13.73 -0.21 17.96
N VAL A 180 12.63 0.50 17.74
CA VAL A 180 12.66 1.96 17.56
C VAL A 180 13.30 2.55 18.81
N ARG A 181 14.55 3.00 18.69
CA ARG A 181 15.28 3.67 19.76
C ARG A 181 14.57 5.01 19.99
N ARG A 182 13.64 5.04 20.94
CA ARG A 182 12.92 6.27 21.30
C ARG A 182 13.90 7.23 21.98
N PHE A 183 14.45 8.16 21.21
CA PHE A 183 15.19 9.27 21.78
C PHE A 183 14.21 10.21 22.50
N LYS A 184 14.21 10.18 23.84
CA LYS A 184 13.43 11.11 24.66
C LYS A 184 14.13 12.47 24.68
N SER A 185 13.96 13.26 23.62
CA SER A 185 14.30 14.68 23.66
C SER A 185 13.36 15.39 24.66
N LYS A 186 13.91 16.02 25.70
CA LYS A 186 13.14 16.82 26.66
C LYS A 186 12.54 18.09 26.05
N LYS A 187 12.97 18.49 24.85
CA LYS A 187 12.53 19.71 24.16
C LYS A 187 12.48 19.49 22.65
N VAL A 188 11.48 18.77 22.16
CA VAL A 188 11.12 18.86 20.74
C VAL A 188 10.47 20.23 20.55
N ARG A 189 11.18 21.17 19.90
CA ARG A 189 10.57 22.44 19.47
C ARG A 189 9.47 22.08 18.48
N LYS A 190 8.20 22.29 18.86
CA LYS A 190 7.08 22.18 17.92
C LYS A 190 7.29 23.24 16.85
N THR A 191 7.72 22.85 15.66
CA THR A 191 7.74 23.72 14.49
C THR A 191 6.31 24.19 14.22
N ARG A 192 6.14 25.50 13.99
CA ARG A 192 4.84 26.04 13.58
C ARG A 192 4.47 25.43 12.23
N MET A 193 3.23 25.02 12.06
CA MET A 193 2.74 24.48 10.77
C MET A 193 2.89 25.54 9.67
N THR A 194 3.32 25.10 8.49
CA THR A 194 3.39 25.94 7.27
C THR A 194 1.98 26.37 6.85
N GLY A 195 1.87 27.41 6.01
CA GLY A 195 0.58 27.90 5.52
C GLY A 195 -0.24 26.81 4.81
N LEU A 196 0.40 26.05 3.93
CA LEU A 196 -0.20 24.90 3.23
C LEU A 196 -0.67 23.81 4.19
N GLN A 197 0.13 23.49 5.22
CA GLN A 197 -0.26 22.51 6.23
C GLN A 197 -1.52 22.96 6.99
N ARG A 198 -1.62 24.25 7.35
CA ARG A 198 -2.83 24.77 8.02
C ARG A 198 -4.05 24.69 7.12
N GLN A 199 -3.92 25.01 5.84
CA GLN A 199 -5.02 24.92 4.87
C GLN A 199 -5.48 23.46 4.70
N TYR A 200 -4.54 22.53 4.56
CA TYR A 200 -4.83 21.10 4.51
C TYR A 200 -5.59 20.61 5.75
N PHE A 201 -5.08 20.91 6.96
CA PHE A 201 -5.76 20.50 8.20
C PHE A 201 -7.13 21.16 8.37
N ARG A 202 -7.30 22.42 7.93
CA ARG A 202 -8.60 23.11 7.93
C ARG A 202 -9.63 22.34 7.09
N GLU A 203 -9.26 21.93 5.88
CA GLU A 203 -10.13 21.14 5.02
C GLU A 203 -10.41 19.76 5.62
N MET A 204 -9.42 19.10 6.22
CA MET A 204 -9.62 17.81 6.90
C MET A 204 -10.57 17.88 8.11
N TYR A 205 -10.58 18.99 8.87
CA TYR A 205 -11.55 19.24 9.93
C TYR A 205 -12.95 19.56 9.39
N ARG A 206 -13.05 20.34 8.31
CA ARG A 206 -14.32 20.67 7.64
C ARG A 206 -15.00 19.42 7.08
N LEU A 207 -14.21 18.55 6.43
CA LEU A 207 -14.67 17.29 5.86
C LEU A 207 -14.96 16.20 6.92
N GLY A 208 -14.75 16.48 8.21
CA GLY A 208 -15.00 15.52 9.30
C GLY A 208 -14.05 14.32 9.34
N LYS A 209 -13.05 14.25 8.45
CA LYS A 209 -12.04 13.18 8.39
C LYS A 209 -11.14 13.19 9.62
N ILE A 210 -10.92 14.38 10.21
CA ILE A 210 -10.27 14.54 11.50
C ILE A 210 -11.30 15.08 12.47
N ARG A 211 -11.66 14.30 13.48
CA ARG A 211 -12.49 14.77 14.59
C ARG A 211 -11.63 15.56 15.56
N LYS A 212 -12.12 16.71 16.04
CA LYS A 212 -11.54 17.34 17.22
C LYS A 212 -11.68 16.34 18.36
N GLN A 213 -10.57 15.95 18.98
CA GLN A 213 -10.68 15.13 20.19
C GLN A 213 -11.49 15.92 21.23
N PRO A 214 -12.45 15.27 21.91
CA PRO A 214 -13.18 15.92 22.99
C PRO A 214 -12.17 16.43 24.02
N TYR A 215 -12.43 17.61 24.57
CA TYR A 215 -11.55 18.20 25.59
C TYR A 215 -11.35 17.19 26.73
N SER A 216 -10.09 16.93 27.06
CA SER A 216 -9.75 15.89 28.02
C SER A 216 -10.43 16.16 29.36
N GLN A 217 -11.25 15.21 29.82
CA GLN A 217 -11.92 15.28 31.14
C GLN A 217 -10.97 14.96 32.31
N VAL A 218 -9.65 14.95 32.07
CA VAL A 218 -8.62 14.65 33.08
C VAL A 218 -8.74 15.56 34.32
N TRP A 219 -9.24 16.78 34.15
CA TRP A 219 -9.48 17.69 35.28
C TRP A 219 -10.50 17.13 36.28
N LYS A 220 -11.54 16.44 35.81
CA LYS A 220 -12.61 15.85 36.62
C LYS A 220 -12.09 14.74 37.54
N TYR A 221 -11.20 13.91 37.01
CA TYR A 221 -10.69 12.71 37.69
C TYR A 221 -9.33 12.94 38.37
N ARG A 222 -8.89 14.19 38.55
CA ARG A 222 -7.55 14.49 39.07
C ARG A 222 -7.32 13.92 40.47
N LYS A 223 -8.34 13.94 41.34
CA LYS A 223 -8.28 13.34 42.68
C LYS A 223 -8.22 11.82 42.60
N ASP A 224 -9.05 11.22 41.75
CA ASP A 224 -9.12 9.77 41.58
C ASP A 224 -7.82 9.19 41.03
N VAL A 225 -7.19 9.87 40.07
CA VAL A 225 -5.88 9.48 39.53
C VAL A 225 -4.78 9.54 40.61
N LYS A 226 -4.83 10.53 41.52
CA LYS A 226 -3.89 10.57 42.66
C LYS A 226 -4.13 9.39 43.61
N LYS A 227 -5.40 9.12 43.95
CA LYS A 227 -5.79 7.99 44.81
C LYS A 227 -5.37 6.66 44.19
N PHE A 228 -5.63 6.47 42.90
CA PHE A 228 -5.23 5.27 42.15
C PHE A 228 -3.72 5.07 42.17
N LYS A 229 -2.93 6.13 41.95
CA LYS A 229 -1.46 6.03 42.02
C LYS A 229 -0.96 5.64 43.42
N LEU A 230 -1.60 6.13 44.47
CA LEU A 230 -1.27 5.76 45.84
C LEU A 230 -1.59 4.27 46.09
N LEU A 231 -2.81 3.84 45.75
CA LEU A 231 -3.23 2.44 45.88
C LEU A 231 -2.35 1.50 45.06
N GLN A 232 -1.97 1.91 43.84
CA GLN A 232 -1.06 1.15 43.00
C GLN A 232 0.32 1.00 43.65
N LYS A 233 0.86 2.07 44.27
CA LYS A 233 2.12 1.98 45.02
C LYS A 233 2.00 1.04 46.21
N GLN A 234 0.92 1.13 46.98
CA GLN A 234 0.66 0.26 48.12
C GLN A 234 0.55 -1.21 47.70
N TYR A 235 -0.23 -1.49 46.64
CA TYR A 235 -0.37 -2.83 46.09
C TYR A 235 0.97 -3.38 45.58
N LEU A 236 1.72 -2.60 44.81
CA LEU A 236 3.03 -3.03 44.31
C LEU A 236 4.04 -3.25 45.44
N PHE A 237 3.93 -2.50 46.53
CA PHE A 237 4.73 -2.73 47.73
C PHE A 237 4.39 -4.10 48.34
N LEU A 238 3.11 -4.37 48.59
CA LEU A 238 2.66 -5.65 49.16
C LEU A 238 3.08 -6.83 48.27
N ALA A 239 2.86 -6.72 46.96
CA ALA A 239 3.23 -7.77 46.00
C ALA A 239 4.75 -7.98 45.88
N LYS A 240 5.56 -6.93 46.04
CA LYS A 240 7.02 -7.04 45.96
C LYS A 240 7.63 -7.75 47.18
N TYR A 241 7.03 -7.57 48.35
CA TYR A 241 7.50 -8.15 49.61
C TYR A 241 6.65 -9.34 50.09
N ASP A 242 5.77 -9.83 49.22
CA ASP A 242 4.85 -10.96 49.46
C ASP A 242 4.10 -10.87 50.81
N VAL A 243 3.62 -9.66 51.12
CA VAL A 243 2.94 -9.38 52.39
C VAL A 243 1.50 -9.85 52.30
N THR A 244 1.19 -10.88 53.07
CA THR A 244 -0.14 -11.51 53.12
C THR A 244 -0.90 -11.13 54.39
N ASP A 245 -0.19 -10.79 55.46
CA ASP A 245 -0.78 -10.45 56.76
C ASP A 245 -0.38 -9.04 57.24
N VAL A 246 -1.21 -8.44 58.08
CA VAL A 246 -1.05 -7.04 58.52
C VAL A 246 0.19 -6.86 59.40
N GLU A 247 0.52 -7.88 60.21
CA GLU A 247 1.67 -7.84 61.11
C GLU A 247 3.01 -7.81 60.36
N GLN A 248 3.07 -8.50 59.22
CA GLN A 248 4.24 -8.57 58.35
C GLN A 248 4.64 -7.20 57.75
N ILE A 249 3.70 -6.24 57.67
CA ILE A 249 3.97 -4.88 57.19
C ILE A 249 4.99 -4.16 58.09
N SER A 250 4.86 -4.30 59.41
CA SER A 250 5.74 -3.64 60.39
C SER A 250 7.18 -4.16 60.27
N ASP A 251 7.33 -5.46 60.07
CA ASP A 251 8.65 -6.08 60.01
C ASP A 251 9.38 -5.76 58.71
N VAL A 252 8.67 -5.79 57.56
CA VAL A 252 9.21 -5.32 56.28
C VAL A 252 9.62 -3.85 56.35
N GLN A 253 8.86 -2.99 57.04
CA GLN A 253 9.23 -1.59 57.25
C GLN A 253 10.49 -1.41 58.10
N LYS A 254 10.68 -2.23 59.15
CA LYS A 254 11.90 -2.22 59.98
C LYS A 254 13.12 -2.64 59.17
N ASP A 255 12.98 -3.68 58.34
CA ASP A 255 14.07 -4.19 57.50
C ASP A 255 14.46 -3.19 56.40
N LEU A 256 13.49 -2.52 55.79
CA LEU A 256 13.74 -1.45 54.82
C LEU A 256 14.46 -0.24 55.44
N ARG A 257 14.13 0.11 56.69
CA ARG A 257 14.83 1.17 57.45
C ARG A 257 16.27 0.76 57.77
N LYS A 258 16.52 -0.51 58.10
CA LYS A 258 17.89 -1.05 58.30
C LYS A 258 18.71 -1.04 57.01
N GLN A 259 18.07 -1.26 55.86
CA GLN A 259 18.71 -1.21 54.54
C GLN A 259 18.90 0.23 53.99
N GLY A 260 18.54 1.27 54.77
CA GLY A 260 18.71 2.67 54.38
C GLY A 260 17.79 3.15 53.26
N VAL A 261 16.71 2.40 52.96
CA VAL A 261 15.75 2.77 51.90
C VAL A 261 14.69 3.69 52.50
N SER A 262 14.65 4.94 52.03
CA SER A 262 13.63 5.92 52.45
C SER A 262 12.24 5.48 51.97
N ILE A 263 11.34 5.25 52.92
CA ILE A 263 9.94 4.87 52.68
C ILE A 263 9.12 6.18 52.66
N ALA A 264 8.74 6.65 51.47
CA ALA A 264 7.94 7.85 51.26
C ALA A 264 6.75 7.62 50.31
#